data_AF-Q56868-F1
#
_entry.id   AF-Q56868-F1
#
_cell.length_a   1.000
_cell.length_b   1.000
_cell.length_c   1.000
_cell.angle_alpha   90.00
_cell.angle_beta   90.00
_cell.angle_gamma   90.00
#
_symmetry.space_group_name_H-M   'P 1'
#
loop_
_entity.id
_entity.type
_entity.pdbx_description
1 polymer ?
#
loop_
_entity_poly.entity_id
_entity_poly.type
_entity_poly.pdbx_seq_one_letter_code
_entity_poly.pdbx_strand_id
1 'polypeptide(L)'
;MIPSFSDPLNTFSTGVTFLKSILFKESVVSKNIYSKLYLFTRFFSKNKCEKVVFIPIEYKCLLAHKDDIIILPDDSLRSIQSIAKVRFANRSYLKFTYQVYRYIITYILISSLRRCVLYTVSKDDETSLKRKFPKNNIKYLPHPIQARYNLGRISDFTLNVKTIGFINLQNHYSVDATNFLSYSDLTELKNKTIIFHGSASKNWFQKAKELYVGVDFIEKRYIEDFDTFFDSLDLVIMPLDAGAGVKNILLNSVYKNKLVFGTKEAFSGIPEHLAKPFIINSIGDINEKLKKMLSLEKDFFRLREYILEHHTIENFKSALCE
;
A
#
# COMPACT_ATOMS: atom_id res chain seq x y z
N MET A 1 -21.81 7.95 23.95
CA MET A 1 -21.44 9.02 23.00
C MET A 1 -20.64 8.39 21.85
N ILE A 2 -21.20 8.42 20.65
CA ILE A 2 -20.55 7.97 19.42
C ILE A 2 -19.45 9.01 19.11
N PRO A 3 -18.14 8.65 19.07
CA PRO A 3 -17.12 9.65 18.74
C PRO A 3 -17.39 10.18 17.33
N SER A 4 -17.70 11.47 17.24
CA SER A 4 -17.70 12.20 15.97
C SER A 4 -16.26 12.25 15.48
N PHE A 5 -16.01 11.81 14.25
CA PHE A 5 -14.72 12.04 13.62
C PHE A 5 -14.59 13.56 13.44
N SER A 6 -13.73 14.18 14.24
CA SER A 6 -13.31 15.57 14.03
C SER A 6 -12.63 15.66 12.67
N ASP A 7 -12.84 16.77 11.97
CA ASP A 7 -12.17 17.10 10.71
C ASP A 7 -10.67 16.77 10.81
N PRO A 8 -10.15 15.82 10.00
CA PRO A 8 -8.73 15.51 10.01
C PRO A 8 -7.96 16.70 9.42
N LEU A 9 -7.34 17.49 10.29
CA LEU A 9 -6.59 18.71 9.94
C LEU A 9 -5.41 18.50 8.97
N ASN A 10 -5.03 17.25 8.64
CA ASN A 10 -3.74 16.96 7.99
C ASN A 10 -3.86 16.20 6.65
N THR A 11 -3.93 16.94 5.54
CA THR A 11 -3.83 16.41 4.16
C THR A 11 -2.45 15.91 3.74
N PHE A 12 -1.43 16.11 4.57
CA PHE A 12 -0.09 15.57 4.33
C PHE A 12 0.07 14.13 4.84
N SER A 13 -0.89 13.64 5.63
CA SER A 13 -0.93 12.23 6.04
C SER A 13 -1.10 11.29 4.84
N THR A 14 -0.56 10.07 4.87
CA THR A 14 -0.56 9.15 3.72
C THR A 14 -1.64 8.07 3.80
N GLY A 15 -2.00 7.49 2.64
CA GLY A 15 -2.86 6.32 2.52
C GLY A 15 -4.26 6.52 3.10
N VAL A 16 -4.60 5.73 4.10
CA VAL A 16 -5.92 5.71 4.74
C VAL A 16 -6.35 7.10 5.25
N THR A 17 -5.44 7.83 5.89
CA THR A 17 -5.73 9.16 6.48
C THR A 17 -5.89 10.24 5.42
N PHE A 18 -5.17 10.14 4.30
CA PHE A 18 -5.36 10.99 3.13
C PHE A 18 -6.77 10.83 2.56
N LEU A 19 -7.21 9.57 2.34
CA LEU A 19 -8.56 9.27 1.86
C LEU A 19 -9.64 9.86 2.78
N LYS A 20 -9.46 9.79 4.12
CA LYS A 20 -10.36 10.47 5.06
C LYS A 20 -10.45 11.95 4.76
N SER A 21 -9.29 12.59 4.65
CA SER A 21 -9.18 14.05 4.55
C SER A 21 -9.84 14.59 3.29
N ILE A 22 -9.70 13.90 2.16
CA ILE A 22 -10.35 14.29 0.90
C ILE A 22 -11.87 14.22 0.99
N LEU A 23 -12.42 13.14 1.57
CA LEU A 23 -13.88 12.97 1.66
C LEU A 23 -14.55 14.12 2.41
N PHE A 24 -13.89 14.64 3.44
CA PHE A 24 -14.33 15.82 4.18
C PHE A 24 -14.14 17.11 3.38
N LYS A 25 -12.93 17.34 2.83
CA LYS A 25 -12.58 18.59 2.13
C LYS A 25 -13.39 18.83 0.85
N GLU A 26 -13.60 17.79 0.07
CA GLU A 26 -14.33 17.88 -1.21
C GLU A 26 -15.85 18.00 -1.03
N SER A 27 -16.35 18.05 0.22
CA SER A 27 -17.77 18.13 0.55
C SER A 27 -18.64 17.04 -0.12
N VAL A 28 -18.01 15.93 -0.53
CA VAL A 28 -18.68 14.76 -1.12
C VAL A 28 -19.63 14.11 -0.11
N VAL A 29 -19.35 14.33 1.17
CA VAL A 29 -20.11 13.83 2.31
C VAL A 29 -20.62 15.04 3.07
N SER A 30 -21.92 15.37 2.96
CA SER A 30 -22.51 16.46 3.75
C SER A 30 -22.38 16.14 5.25
N LYS A 31 -22.07 17.15 6.06
CA LYS A 31 -21.87 17.03 7.54
C LYS A 31 -23.04 16.37 8.29
N ASN A 32 -24.20 16.18 7.64
CA ASN A 32 -25.45 15.73 8.28
C ASN A 32 -25.99 14.36 7.82
N ILE A 33 -25.31 13.57 6.97
CA ILE A 33 -25.88 12.29 6.49
C ILE A 33 -25.02 11.05 6.77
N TYR A 34 -23.77 11.14 7.23
CA TYR A 34 -22.91 9.95 7.21
C TYR A 34 -22.26 9.65 8.56
N SER A 35 -22.82 8.66 9.25
CA SER A 35 -22.22 8.05 10.43
C SER A 35 -21.04 7.17 10.03
N LYS A 36 -19.87 7.82 9.99
CA LYS A 36 -18.55 7.26 10.29
C LYS A 36 -17.90 6.41 9.18
N LEU A 37 -16.95 7.06 8.52
CA LEU A 37 -15.87 6.43 7.78
C LEU A 37 -14.99 5.55 8.71
N TYR A 38 -15.29 4.26 8.80
CA TYR A 38 -14.53 3.31 9.61
C TYR A 38 -13.33 2.78 8.83
N LEU A 39 -12.13 3.15 9.26
CA LEU A 39 -10.90 2.68 8.63
C LEU A 39 -10.06 1.90 9.62
N PHE A 40 -9.39 0.87 9.11
CA PHE A 40 -8.53 0.00 9.89
C PHE A 40 -7.33 0.78 10.42
N THR A 41 -7.33 1.12 11.70
CA THR A 41 -6.13 1.65 12.38
C THR A 41 -5.46 0.53 13.16
N ARG A 42 -4.18 0.27 12.88
CA ARG A 42 -3.32 -0.55 13.76
C ARG A 42 -3.04 0.24 15.04
N PHE A 43 -3.33 -0.33 16.20
CA PHE A 43 -2.82 0.17 17.47
C PHE A 43 -1.59 -0.64 17.88
N PHE A 44 -0.45 0.02 18.05
CA PHE A 44 0.74 -0.56 18.66
C PHE A 44 0.81 -0.14 20.13
N SER A 45 0.90 -1.09 21.05
CA SER A 45 1.18 -0.83 22.46
C SER A 45 2.69 -0.87 22.68
N LYS A 46 3.25 0.12 23.38
CA LYS A 46 4.70 0.22 23.66
C LYS A 46 5.26 -0.86 24.61
N ASN A 47 4.45 -1.78 25.14
CA ASN A 47 4.90 -2.75 26.14
C ASN A 47 5.25 -4.14 25.57
N LYS A 48 6.41 -4.65 26.02
CA LYS A 48 7.15 -5.87 25.60
C LYS A 48 6.42 -7.23 25.70
N CYS A 49 5.11 -7.25 25.90
CA CYS A 49 4.29 -8.47 25.85
C CYS A 49 3.13 -8.25 24.86
N GLU A 50 3.42 -8.20 23.57
CA GLU A 50 2.40 -7.96 22.56
C GLU A 50 1.51 -9.19 22.34
N LYS A 51 0.41 -9.27 23.10
CA LYS A 51 -0.84 -9.87 22.62
C LYS A 51 -1.52 -8.84 21.72
N VAL A 52 -1.20 -8.87 20.42
CA VAL A 52 -1.82 -7.96 19.45
C VAL A 52 -3.26 -8.42 19.16
N VAL A 53 -4.23 -7.63 19.61
CA VAL A 53 -5.64 -7.81 19.26
C VAL A 53 -5.94 -6.96 18.02
N PHE A 54 -5.95 -7.61 16.86
CA PHE A 54 -6.43 -7.09 15.57
C PHE A 54 -7.94 -7.34 15.45
N ILE A 55 -8.76 -6.31 15.62
CA ILE A 55 -10.17 -6.38 15.22
C ILE A 55 -10.27 -5.64 13.87
N PRO A 56 -10.51 -6.35 12.75
CA PRO A 56 -10.57 -5.76 11.43
C PRO A 56 -12.03 -5.41 11.13
N ILE A 57 -12.29 -4.20 10.62
CA ILE A 57 -13.58 -3.52 10.66
C ILE A 57 -13.87 -3.11 12.12
N GLU A 58 -13.88 -1.81 12.41
CA GLU A 58 -14.30 -1.37 13.75
C GLU A 58 -15.69 -1.98 14.00
N TYR A 59 -15.91 -2.77 15.06
CA TYR A 59 -17.22 -3.39 15.36
C TYR A 59 -18.40 -2.43 15.26
N LYS A 60 -18.13 -1.13 15.36
CA LYS A 60 -19.02 -0.01 15.09
C LYS A 60 -19.65 -0.02 13.68
N CYS A 61 -19.11 -0.72 12.68
CA CYS A 61 -19.78 -0.95 11.40
C CYS A 61 -21.06 -1.77 11.54
N LEU A 62 -21.22 -2.56 12.62
CA LEU A 62 -22.51 -3.20 12.95
C LEU A 62 -23.60 -2.18 13.30
N LEU A 63 -23.22 -0.93 13.57
CA LEU A 63 -24.12 0.18 13.84
C LEU A 63 -24.39 1.01 12.57
N ALA A 64 -23.92 0.57 11.39
CA ALA A 64 -24.15 1.28 10.14
C ALA A 64 -25.64 1.29 9.78
N HIS A 65 -26.12 2.45 9.35
CA HIS A 65 -27.48 2.66 8.90
C HIS A 65 -27.63 2.35 7.41
N LYS A 66 -28.88 2.29 6.96
CA LYS A 66 -29.21 2.21 5.54
C LYS A 66 -28.61 3.46 4.86
N ASP A 67 -27.95 3.26 3.71
CA ASP A 67 -27.30 4.30 2.90
C ASP A 67 -25.93 4.81 3.41
N ASP A 68 -25.37 4.20 4.47
CA ASP A 68 -23.98 4.47 4.89
C ASP A 68 -22.96 4.00 3.83
N ILE A 69 -21.92 4.81 3.64
CA ILE A 69 -20.77 4.54 2.77
C ILE A 69 -19.62 3.95 3.60
N ILE A 70 -19.14 2.78 3.21
CA ILE A 70 -18.01 2.11 3.87
C ILE A 70 -16.87 1.96 2.88
N ILE A 71 -15.75 2.63 3.15
CA ILE A 71 -14.52 2.48 2.36
C ILE A 71 -13.62 1.47 3.05
N LEU A 72 -13.19 0.47 2.27
CA LEU A 72 -12.31 -0.61 2.67
C LEU A 72 -10.96 -0.37 1.99
N PRO A 73 -10.12 0.54 2.54
CA PRO A 73 -8.85 0.95 1.91
C PRO A 73 -7.79 -0.16 1.94
N ASP A 74 -8.06 -1.23 2.70
CA ASP A 74 -7.19 -2.40 2.84
C ASP A 74 -8.11 -3.56 3.22
N ASP A 75 -8.63 -4.31 2.24
CA ASP A 75 -9.75 -5.20 2.54
C ASP A 75 -9.34 -6.50 3.21
N SER A 76 -10.11 -6.75 4.24
CA SER A 76 -10.06 -7.73 5.30
C SER A 76 -9.82 -9.17 4.87
N LEU A 77 -10.43 -9.72 3.82
CA LEU A 77 -10.24 -11.14 3.48
C LEU A 77 -8.99 -11.43 2.65
N ARG A 78 -8.68 -10.60 1.64
CA ARG A 78 -7.46 -10.76 0.84
C ARG A 78 -6.24 -10.32 1.62
N SER A 79 -6.31 -9.22 2.39
CA SER A 79 -5.26 -8.87 3.34
C SER A 79 -5.13 -9.92 4.45
N ILE A 80 -6.20 -10.54 4.97
CA ILE A 80 -6.10 -11.71 5.86
C ILE A 80 -5.41 -12.86 5.14
N GLN A 81 -5.78 -13.21 3.92
CA GLN A 81 -5.16 -14.32 3.16
C GLN A 81 -3.72 -14.03 2.79
N SER A 82 -3.37 -12.79 2.46
CA SER A 82 -2.04 -12.32 2.10
C SER A 82 -1.15 -12.19 3.34
N ILE A 83 -1.61 -11.52 4.40
CA ILE A 83 -0.96 -11.53 5.73
C ILE A 83 -0.91 -12.96 6.29
N ALA A 84 -1.87 -13.84 5.98
CA ALA A 84 -1.80 -15.26 6.30
C ALA A 84 -0.70 -15.94 5.51
N LYS A 85 -0.53 -15.70 4.21
CA LYS A 85 0.64 -16.20 3.46
C LYS A 85 1.95 -15.81 4.16
N VAL A 86 2.10 -14.55 4.60
CA VAL A 86 3.30 -14.09 5.34
C VAL A 86 3.40 -14.71 6.74
N ARG A 87 2.29 -14.86 7.46
CA ARG A 87 2.28 -15.35 8.86
C ARG A 87 2.30 -16.88 9.00
N PHE A 88 1.82 -17.63 8.01
CA PHE A 88 1.90 -19.10 8.00
C PHE A 88 3.32 -19.61 7.79
N ALA A 89 4.21 -18.78 7.22
CA ALA A 89 5.64 -19.05 7.20
C ALA A 89 6.27 -19.02 8.62
N ASN A 90 5.57 -18.48 9.63
CA ASN A 90 6.07 -18.34 11.00
C ASN A 90 5.11 -19.05 11.99
N ARG A 91 5.31 -20.37 12.14
CA ARG A 91 4.39 -21.30 12.80
C ARG A 91 4.21 -21.00 14.30
N SER A 92 3.00 -20.62 14.71
CA SER A 92 2.45 -20.98 16.01
C SER A 92 0.94 -21.26 15.91
N TYR A 93 0.47 -22.34 16.54
CA TYR A 93 -0.91 -22.81 16.49
C TYR A 93 -1.93 -21.75 16.94
N LEU A 94 -1.59 -20.97 17.98
CA LEU A 94 -2.43 -19.87 18.48
C LEU A 94 -2.62 -18.75 17.44
N LYS A 95 -1.59 -18.45 16.64
CA LYS A 95 -1.69 -17.47 15.55
C LYS A 95 -2.62 -17.96 14.43
N PHE A 96 -2.57 -19.25 14.10
CA PHE A 96 -3.46 -19.86 13.11
C PHE A 96 -4.93 -19.76 13.52
N THR A 97 -5.27 -20.27 14.71
CA THR A 97 -6.63 -20.24 15.25
C THR A 97 -7.17 -18.81 15.31
N TYR A 98 -6.34 -17.87 15.74
CA TYR A 98 -6.69 -16.45 15.75
C TYR A 98 -7.00 -15.88 14.35
N GLN A 99 -6.24 -16.26 13.31
CA GLN A 99 -6.56 -15.84 11.93
C GLN A 99 -7.85 -16.47 11.40
N VAL A 100 -8.16 -17.72 11.77
CA VAL A 100 -9.42 -18.37 11.41
C VAL A 100 -10.61 -17.63 12.01
N TYR A 101 -10.56 -17.32 13.31
CA TYR A 101 -11.60 -16.51 13.96
C TYR A 101 -11.74 -15.13 13.31
N ARG A 102 -10.62 -14.48 12.98
CA ARG A 102 -10.61 -13.20 12.28
C ARG A 102 -11.30 -13.28 10.91
N TYR A 103 -11.04 -14.34 10.14
CA TYR A 103 -11.70 -14.59 8.86
C TYR A 103 -13.22 -14.75 9.03
N ILE A 104 -13.65 -15.56 10.00
CA ILE A 104 -15.06 -15.82 10.28
C ILE A 104 -15.77 -14.51 10.69
N ILE A 105 -15.20 -13.76 11.64
CA ILE A 105 -15.78 -12.48 12.10
C ILE A 105 -15.90 -11.50 10.93
N THR A 106 -14.84 -11.35 10.13
CA THR A 106 -14.84 -10.49 8.95
C THR A 106 -15.94 -10.89 7.96
N TYR A 107 -16.07 -12.18 7.69
CA TYR A 107 -17.06 -12.71 6.76
C TYR A 107 -18.49 -12.41 7.23
N ILE A 108 -18.76 -12.61 8.53
CA ILE A 108 -20.05 -12.28 9.15
C ILE A 108 -20.32 -10.77 9.05
N LEU A 109 -19.32 -9.94 9.33
CA LEU A 109 -19.43 -8.49 9.25
C LEU A 109 -19.80 -8.03 7.84
N ILE A 110 -19.04 -8.42 6.81
CA ILE A 110 -19.36 -8.05 5.42
C ILE A 110 -20.76 -8.55 5.04
N SER A 111 -21.11 -9.77 5.44
CA SER A 111 -22.44 -10.34 5.20
C SER A 111 -23.57 -9.55 5.85
N SER A 112 -23.31 -8.86 6.96
CA SER A 112 -24.31 -8.03 7.66
C SER A 112 -24.53 -6.67 6.97
N LEU A 113 -23.57 -6.19 6.17
CA LEU A 113 -23.57 -4.87 5.54
C LEU A 113 -24.30 -4.84 4.19
N ARG A 114 -25.28 -5.73 3.95
CA ARG A 114 -25.99 -5.84 2.65
C ARG A 114 -26.75 -4.58 2.24
N ARG A 115 -27.07 -3.71 3.20
CA ARG A 115 -27.83 -2.47 3.00
C ARG A 115 -26.92 -1.24 2.79
N CYS A 116 -25.60 -1.43 2.82
CA CYS A 116 -24.60 -0.37 2.66
C CYS A 116 -23.90 -0.51 1.30
N VAL A 117 -23.24 0.57 0.87
CA VAL A 117 -22.31 0.53 -0.28
C VAL A 117 -20.90 0.30 0.25
N LEU A 118 -20.25 -0.77 -0.23
CA LEU A 118 -18.89 -1.16 0.15
C LEU A 118 -17.92 -0.78 -0.96
N TYR A 119 -17.05 0.19 -0.71
CA TYR A 119 -16.03 0.62 -1.66
C TYR A 119 -14.69 -0.07 -1.40
N THR A 120 -14.12 -0.67 -2.44
CA THR A 120 -12.75 -1.20 -2.43
C THR A 120 -11.82 -0.27 -3.20
N VAL A 121 -10.54 -0.24 -2.84
CA VAL A 121 -9.52 0.57 -3.57
C VAL A 121 -8.76 -0.23 -4.63
N SER A 122 -9.33 -1.35 -5.10
CA SER A 122 -8.82 -2.18 -6.19
C SER A 122 -9.95 -2.92 -6.91
N LYS A 123 -9.93 -2.91 -8.25
CA LYS A 123 -10.88 -3.64 -9.10
C LYS A 123 -10.81 -5.16 -8.90
N ASP A 124 -9.62 -5.69 -8.60
CA ASP A 124 -9.46 -7.11 -8.26
C ASP A 124 -10.18 -7.46 -6.96
N ASP A 125 -10.11 -6.57 -5.97
CA ASP A 125 -10.76 -6.75 -4.67
C ASP A 125 -12.28 -6.64 -4.81
N GLU A 126 -12.76 -5.69 -5.62
CA GLU A 126 -14.18 -5.58 -5.99
C GLU A 126 -14.67 -6.90 -6.61
N THR A 127 -13.98 -7.40 -7.64
CA THR A 127 -14.34 -8.64 -8.34
C THR A 127 -14.36 -9.85 -7.40
N SER A 128 -13.31 -9.99 -6.59
CA SER A 128 -13.16 -11.08 -5.63
C SER A 128 -14.25 -11.06 -4.56
N LEU A 129 -14.61 -9.88 -4.05
CA LEU A 129 -15.64 -9.73 -3.04
C LEU A 129 -17.04 -9.86 -3.61
N LYS A 130 -17.33 -9.32 -4.81
CA LYS A 130 -18.61 -9.55 -5.50
C LYS A 130 -18.90 -11.04 -5.68
N ARG A 131 -17.88 -11.83 -6.03
CA ARG A 131 -17.99 -13.29 -6.14
C ARG A 131 -18.33 -13.97 -4.80
N LYS A 132 -17.77 -13.49 -3.69
CA LYS A 132 -17.99 -14.07 -2.35
C LYS A 132 -19.27 -13.59 -1.67
N PHE A 133 -19.66 -12.35 -1.95
CA PHE A 133 -20.80 -11.65 -1.34
C PHE A 133 -21.70 -11.05 -2.43
N PRO A 134 -22.35 -11.88 -3.26
CA PRO A 134 -23.11 -11.41 -4.43
C PRO A 134 -24.34 -10.57 -4.07
N LYS A 135 -24.76 -10.58 -2.80
CA LYS A 135 -25.90 -9.80 -2.30
C LYS A 135 -25.51 -8.42 -1.78
N ASN A 136 -24.22 -8.10 -1.71
CA ASN A 136 -23.73 -6.81 -1.23
C ASN A 136 -23.49 -5.86 -2.41
N ASN A 137 -23.77 -4.57 -2.21
CA ASN A 137 -23.43 -3.53 -3.18
C ASN A 137 -21.94 -3.16 -3.00
N ILE A 138 -21.09 -3.80 -3.78
CA ILE A 138 -19.62 -3.61 -3.73
C ILE A 138 -19.20 -2.82 -4.97
N LYS A 139 -18.39 -1.79 -4.79
CA LYS A 139 -17.92 -0.91 -5.87
C LYS A 139 -16.44 -0.63 -5.73
N TYR A 140 -15.78 -0.31 -6.84
CA TYR A 140 -14.41 0.17 -6.83
C TYR A 140 -14.37 1.69 -6.65
N LEU A 141 -13.44 2.17 -5.84
CA LEU A 141 -13.13 3.57 -5.59
C LEU A 141 -11.66 3.83 -5.94
N PRO A 142 -11.36 4.57 -7.02
CA PRO A 142 -9.99 4.84 -7.41
C PRO A 142 -9.29 5.73 -6.39
N HIS A 143 -8.19 5.25 -5.80
CA HIS A 143 -7.42 6.06 -4.85
C HIS A 143 -6.78 7.25 -5.57
N PRO A 144 -7.07 8.51 -5.19
CA PRO A 144 -6.49 9.68 -5.86
C PRO A 144 -4.99 9.80 -5.55
N ILE A 145 -4.23 10.41 -6.45
CA ILE A 145 -2.79 10.63 -6.26
C ILE A 145 -2.60 11.78 -5.25
N GLN A 146 -2.03 11.48 -4.09
CA GLN A 146 -1.79 12.48 -3.04
C GLN A 146 -0.82 13.58 -3.49
N ALA A 147 0.29 13.22 -4.12
CA ALA A 147 1.27 14.19 -4.59
C ALA A 147 0.65 15.17 -5.60
N ARG A 148 -0.28 14.72 -6.45
CA ARG A 148 -1.01 15.59 -7.38
C ARG A 148 -1.96 16.53 -6.63
N TYR A 149 -2.74 16.01 -5.68
CA TYR A 149 -3.68 16.80 -4.88
C TYR A 149 -2.97 17.91 -4.09
N ASN A 150 -1.78 17.61 -3.56
CA ASN A 150 -0.97 18.56 -2.80
C ASN A 150 -0.06 19.45 -3.67
N LEU A 151 -0.25 19.46 -5.00
CA LEU A 151 0.57 20.23 -5.96
C LEU A 151 2.08 19.94 -5.83
N GLY A 152 2.42 18.69 -5.50
CA GLY A 152 3.78 18.22 -5.36
C GLY A 152 4.55 18.35 -6.67
N ARG A 153 5.81 18.77 -6.56
CA ARG A 153 6.72 18.94 -7.70
C ARG A 153 6.94 17.61 -8.42
N ILE A 154 6.92 17.67 -9.75
CA ILE A 154 7.28 16.55 -10.63
C ILE A 154 8.79 16.64 -10.89
N SER A 155 9.51 15.53 -10.72
CA SER A 155 10.95 15.46 -11.04
C SER A 155 11.16 15.14 -12.52
N ASP A 156 12.36 15.39 -13.02
CA ASP A 156 12.75 14.86 -14.33
C ASP A 156 12.90 13.34 -14.26
N PHE A 157 12.46 12.64 -15.29
CA PHE A 157 12.70 11.21 -15.40
C PHE A 157 14.19 10.97 -15.63
N THR A 158 14.81 10.10 -14.84
CA THR A 158 16.23 9.78 -14.94
C THR A 158 16.46 8.30 -15.21
N LEU A 159 17.30 8.03 -16.21
CA LEU A 159 17.86 6.69 -16.45
C LEU A 159 19.13 6.45 -15.62
N ASN A 160 19.73 7.52 -15.09
CA ASN A 160 20.95 7.45 -14.29
C ASN A 160 20.61 7.27 -12.81
N VAL A 161 20.40 6.03 -12.41
CA VAL A 161 20.05 5.66 -11.03
C VAL A 161 21.30 5.69 -10.15
N LYS A 162 21.35 6.60 -9.17
CA LYS A 162 22.41 6.71 -8.16
C LYS A 162 21.92 6.36 -6.76
N THR A 163 20.69 6.73 -6.43
CA THR A 163 20.10 6.48 -5.10
C THR A 163 18.85 5.62 -5.21
N ILE A 164 18.84 4.50 -4.51
CA ILE A 164 17.75 3.52 -4.51
C ILE A 164 17.14 3.44 -3.13
N GLY A 165 15.83 3.66 -3.03
CA GLY A 165 15.09 3.51 -1.79
C GLY A 165 14.30 2.21 -1.76
N PHE A 166 14.61 1.31 -0.83
CA PHE A 166 13.73 0.22 -0.43
C PHE A 166 12.72 0.78 0.57
N ILE A 167 11.50 1.06 0.10
CA ILE A 167 10.51 1.85 0.83
C ILE A 167 9.40 0.94 1.38
N ASN A 168 8.86 1.34 2.54
CA ASN A 168 7.75 0.69 3.21
C ASN A 168 8.10 -0.72 3.72
N LEU A 169 9.32 -0.87 4.21
CA LEU A 169 9.79 -2.11 4.82
C LEU A 169 9.09 -2.33 6.16
N GLN A 170 8.20 -3.31 6.24
CA GLN A 170 7.47 -3.65 7.46
C GLN A 170 7.54 -5.15 7.73
N ASN A 171 7.73 -5.51 9.01
CA ASN A 171 7.98 -6.90 9.46
C ASN A 171 6.92 -7.94 9.03
N HIS A 172 5.75 -7.51 8.57
CA HIS A 172 4.62 -8.39 8.23
C HIS A 172 4.04 -8.12 6.84
N TYR A 173 4.62 -7.20 6.08
CA TYR A 173 4.15 -6.87 4.73
C TYR A 173 5.25 -6.91 3.70
N SER A 174 6.52 -6.86 4.11
CA SER A 174 7.65 -7.03 3.21
C SER A 174 8.04 -8.50 3.14
N VAL A 175 8.58 -8.88 2.00
CA VAL A 175 9.25 -10.17 1.83
C VAL A 175 10.38 -10.33 2.85
N ASP A 176 10.76 -11.58 3.10
CA ASP A 176 11.91 -11.87 3.94
C ASP A 176 13.20 -11.32 3.29
N ALA A 177 13.97 -10.55 4.07
CA ALA A 177 15.18 -9.90 3.59
C ALA A 177 16.25 -10.91 3.17
N THR A 178 16.37 -12.04 3.89
CA THR A 178 17.36 -13.07 3.56
C THR A 178 17.04 -13.68 2.20
N ASN A 179 15.79 -14.07 1.98
CA ASN A 179 15.39 -14.66 0.71
C ASN A 179 15.52 -13.66 -0.44
N PHE A 180 15.07 -12.43 -0.26
CA PHE A 180 15.06 -11.43 -1.34
C PHE A 180 16.47 -11.00 -1.75
N LEU A 181 17.38 -10.86 -0.77
CA LEU A 181 18.78 -10.48 -0.99
C LEU A 181 19.68 -11.69 -1.31
N SER A 182 19.15 -12.92 -1.32
CA SER A 182 19.98 -14.10 -1.56
C SER A 182 20.37 -14.27 -3.05
N TYR A 183 21.53 -14.89 -3.28
CA TYR A 183 21.93 -15.52 -4.56
C TYR A 183 21.99 -14.64 -5.82
N SER A 184 22.45 -13.39 -5.74
CA SER A 184 22.84 -12.68 -6.96
C SER A 184 23.97 -11.68 -6.75
N ASP A 185 24.80 -11.57 -7.78
CA ASP A 185 25.92 -10.64 -7.83
C ASP A 185 25.40 -9.21 -7.97
N LEU A 186 25.78 -8.33 -7.04
CA LEU A 186 25.23 -6.99 -6.88
C LEU A 186 25.93 -5.95 -7.78
N THR A 187 26.49 -6.36 -8.91
CA THR A 187 27.43 -5.57 -9.73
C THR A 187 26.91 -4.19 -10.10
N GLU A 188 25.66 -4.07 -10.56
CA GLU A 188 25.06 -2.79 -10.95
C GLU A 188 24.78 -1.86 -9.75
N LEU A 189 24.67 -2.43 -8.56
CA LEU A 189 24.28 -1.75 -7.33
C LEU A 189 25.48 -1.30 -6.49
N LYS A 190 26.70 -1.79 -6.76
CA LYS A 190 27.92 -1.48 -5.98
C LYS A 190 28.24 0.02 -5.92
N ASN A 191 27.96 0.76 -6.98
CA ASN A 191 28.25 2.20 -7.09
C ASN A 191 27.04 3.08 -6.77
N LYS A 192 26.05 2.55 -6.05
CA LYS A 192 24.80 3.25 -5.73
C LYS A 192 24.63 3.35 -4.21
N THR A 193 23.97 4.41 -3.77
CA THR A 193 23.51 4.55 -2.38
C THR A 193 22.18 3.84 -2.23
N ILE A 194 22.11 2.86 -1.35
CA ILE A 194 20.91 2.06 -1.09
C ILE A 194 20.37 2.41 0.30
N ILE A 195 19.12 2.89 0.32
CA ILE A 195 18.45 3.33 1.55
C ILE A 195 17.34 2.34 1.89
N PHE A 196 17.39 1.75 3.06
CA PHE A 196 16.32 0.91 3.60
C PHE A 196 15.43 1.73 4.53
N HIS A 197 14.16 1.90 4.17
CA HIS A 197 13.19 2.68 4.93
C HIS A 197 11.96 1.87 5.38
N GLY A 198 11.68 1.94 6.67
CA GLY A 198 10.47 1.40 7.29
C GLY A 198 10.75 0.75 8.65
N SER A 199 9.73 0.20 9.30
CA SER A 199 9.86 -0.42 10.62
C SER A 199 10.74 -1.68 10.64
N ALA A 200 10.94 -2.33 9.49
CA ALA A 200 11.82 -3.48 9.29
C ALA A 200 13.18 -3.13 8.68
N SER A 201 13.51 -1.83 8.52
CA SER A 201 14.73 -1.36 7.84
C SER A 201 15.99 -2.01 8.40
N LYS A 202 16.07 -2.17 9.72
CA LYS A 202 17.23 -2.73 10.41
C LYS A 202 17.61 -4.12 9.93
N ASN A 203 16.62 -5.01 9.77
CA ASN A 203 16.86 -6.39 9.36
C ASN A 203 17.38 -6.45 7.92
N TRP A 204 16.80 -5.64 7.04
CA TRP A 204 17.24 -5.51 5.64
C TRP A 204 18.65 -4.94 5.54
N PHE A 205 18.94 -3.88 6.29
CA PHE A 205 20.25 -3.25 6.35
C PHE A 205 21.34 -4.20 6.86
N GLN A 206 21.08 -4.90 7.98
CA GLN A 206 22.02 -5.88 8.53
C GLN A 206 22.31 -6.98 7.52
N LYS A 207 21.26 -7.54 6.90
CA LYS A 207 21.43 -8.62 5.93
C LYS A 207 22.17 -8.18 4.67
N ALA A 208 21.88 -6.98 4.17
CA ALA A 208 22.59 -6.41 3.03
C ALA A 208 24.08 -6.19 3.34
N LYS A 209 24.41 -5.68 4.53
CA LYS A 209 25.80 -5.51 4.98
C LYS A 209 26.57 -6.81 5.11
N GLU A 210 25.93 -7.88 5.57
CA GLU A 210 26.53 -9.22 5.64
C GLU A 210 26.89 -9.76 4.25
N LEU A 211 26.01 -9.55 3.28
CA LEU A 211 26.12 -10.16 1.94
C LEU A 211 26.96 -9.32 0.97
N TYR A 212 27.02 -8.00 1.15
CA TYR A 212 27.55 -7.08 0.15
C TYR A 212 28.54 -6.07 0.74
N VAL A 213 29.80 -6.48 0.81
CA VAL A 213 30.88 -5.63 1.32
C VAL A 213 31.19 -4.49 0.35
N GLY A 214 31.35 -3.27 0.88
CA GLY A 214 31.78 -2.09 0.12
C GLY A 214 30.66 -1.30 -0.58
N VAL A 215 29.39 -1.68 -0.38
CA VAL A 215 28.24 -0.92 -0.89
C VAL A 215 27.76 0.10 0.14
N ASP A 216 27.37 1.28 -0.32
CA ASP A 216 26.84 2.34 0.54
C ASP A 216 25.38 2.07 0.93
N PHE A 217 25.19 1.54 2.14
CA PHE A 217 23.88 1.28 2.72
C PHE A 217 23.54 2.31 3.79
N ILE A 218 22.29 2.79 3.79
CA ILE A 218 21.74 3.69 4.80
C ILE A 218 20.47 3.08 5.38
N GLU A 219 20.35 3.07 6.71
CA GLU A 219 19.12 2.69 7.41
C GLU A 219 18.36 3.95 7.82
N LYS A 220 17.06 4.05 7.46
CA LYS A 220 16.17 5.12 7.94
C LYS A 220 14.87 4.53 8.48
N ARG A 221 14.72 4.45 9.80
CA ARG A 221 13.49 3.95 10.41
C ARG A 221 12.35 4.97 10.44
N TYR A 222 12.69 6.24 10.67
CA TYR A 222 11.76 7.36 10.71
C TYR A 222 12.29 8.47 9.79
N ILE A 223 11.36 9.16 9.13
CA ILE A 223 11.65 10.26 8.21
C ILE A 223 10.66 11.36 8.54
N GLU A 224 11.19 12.51 8.95
CA GLU A 224 10.41 13.68 9.35
C GLU A 224 9.77 14.34 8.12
N ASP A 225 10.60 14.65 7.12
CA ASP A 225 10.16 15.13 5.81
C ASP A 225 10.23 14.01 4.78
N PHE A 226 9.12 13.26 4.66
CA PHE A 226 9.03 12.16 3.71
C PHE A 226 9.07 12.63 2.25
N ASP A 227 8.56 13.82 1.95
CA ASP A 227 8.53 14.32 0.58
C ASP A 227 9.93 14.68 0.08
N THR A 228 10.71 15.44 0.87
CA THR A 228 12.11 15.76 0.53
C THR A 228 12.97 14.50 0.43
N PHE A 229 12.80 13.56 1.37
CA PHE A 229 13.48 12.28 1.30
C PHE A 229 13.11 11.50 0.03
N PHE A 230 11.83 11.44 -0.28
CA PHE A 230 11.37 10.72 -1.45
C PHE A 230 11.89 11.36 -2.73
N ASP A 231 11.94 12.68 -2.79
CA ASP A 231 12.49 13.47 -3.89
C ASP A 231 13.99 13.20 -4.13
N SER A 232 14.74 12.82 -3.09
CA SER A 232 16.16 12.43 -3.22
C SER A 232 16.41 11.02 -3.79
N LEU A 233 15.36 10.23 -4.07
CA LEU A 233 15.48 8.87 -4.62
C LEU A 233 15.36 8.86 -6.15
N ASP A 234 16.22 8.12 -6.85
CA ASP A 234 16.09 7.92 -8.30
C ASP A 234 15.20 6.72 -8.63
N LEU A 235 15.26 5.68 -7.79
CA LEU A 235 14.52 4.43 -7.96
C LEU A 235 13.89 4.02 -6.63
N VAL A 236 12.61 3.63 -6.70
CA VAL A 236 11.85 3.13 -5.55
C VAL A 236 11.66 1.63 -5.69
N ILE A 237 12.03 0.88 -4.65
CA ILE A 237 11.84 -0.56 -4.53
C ILE A 237 10.79 -0.85 -3.47
N MET A 238 9.75 -1.59 -3.83
CA MET A 238 8.64 -1.97 -2.94
C MET A 238 8.54 -3.50 -2.85
N PRO A 239 9.35 -4.16 -2.01
CA PRO A 239 9.41 -5.62 -1.95
C PRO A 239 8.32 -6.15 -1.00
N LEU A 240 7.05 -6.05 -1.40
CA LEU A 240 5.89 -6.37 -0.56
C LEU A 240 5.46 -7.84 -0.72
N ASP A 241 5.33 -8.58 0.36
CA ASP A 241 4.70 -9.92 0.34
C ASP A 241 3.19 -9.85 0.62
N ALA A 242 2.76 -8.73 1.23
CA ALA A 242 1.36 -8.51 1.54
C ALA A 242 0.90 -7.06 1.49
N GLY A 243 -0.40 -6.91 1.26
CA GLY A 243 -1.15 -5.67 1.22
C GLY A 243 -2.47 -5.87 0.48
N ALA A 244 -3.33 -4.87 0.45
CA ALA A 244 -4.43 -4.78 -0.51
C ALA A 244 -4.47 -3.38 -1.11
N GLY A 245 -5.20 -3.21 -2.21
CA GLY A 245 -5.35 -1.91 -2.85
C GLY A 245 -4.12 -1.37 -3.58
N VAL A 246 -4.36 -0.29 -4.33
CA VAL A 246 -3.31 0.50 -4.98
C VAL A 246 -2.52 1.27 -3.92
N LYS A 247 -1.19 1.14 -3.95
CA LYS A 247 -0.32 1.75 -2.94
C LYS A 247 -0.12 3.23 -3.23
N ASN A 248 -0.39 4.08 -2.24
CA ASN A 248 -0.17 5.52 -2.35
C ASN A 248 1.30 5.88 -2.72
N ILE A 249 2.26 5.11 -2.20
CA ILE A 249 3.69 5.28 -2.56
C ILE A 249 3.91 5.02 -4.05
N LEU A 250 3.33 3.95 -4.62
CA LEU A 250 3.43 3.65 -6.04
C LEU A 250 2.85 4.79 -6.89
N LEU A 251 1.64 5.25 -6.57
CA LEU A 251 0.98 6.35 -7.28
C LEU A 251 1.81 7.63 -7.24
N ASN A 252 2.32 7.99 -6.07
CA ASN A 252 3.15 9.18 -5.89
C ASN A 252 4.50 9.06 -6.61
N SER A 253 5.15 7.88 -6.59
CA SER A 253 6.39 7.64 -7.34
C SER A 253 6.18 7.91 -8.82
N VAL A 254 5.17 7.26 -9.42
CA VAL A 254 4.94 7.32 -10.87
C VAL A 254 4.52 8.75 -11.27
N TYR A 255 3.69 9.41 -10.47
CA TYR A 255 3.34 10.83 -10.67
C TYR A 255 4.58 11.72 -10.70
N LYS A 256 5.51 11.52 -9.76
CA LYS A 256 6.78 12.29 -9.64
C LYS A 256 7.87 11.86 -10.63
N ASN A 257 7.55 11.03 -11.65
CA ASN A 257 8.52 10.48 -12.62
C ASN A 257 9.62 9.61 -12.01
N LYS A 258 9.37 8.97 -10.87
CA LYS A 258 10.32 8.04 -10.24
C LYS A 258 10.01 6.63 -10.70
N LEU A 259 11.03 5.93 -11.19
CA LEU A 259 10.89 4.53 -11.56
C LEU A 259 10.59 3.71 -10.29
N VAL A 260 9.71 2.72 -10.43
CA VAL A 260 9.33 1.83 -9.33
C VAL A 260 9.53 0.39 -9.77
N PHE A 261 10.22 -0.39 -8.95
CA PHE A 261 10.14 -1.84 -9.00
C PHE A 261 9.51 -2.37 -7.72
N GLY A 262 8.81 -3.48 -7.81
CA GLY A 262 8.20 -4.09 -6.65
C GLY A 262 7.67 -5.47 -6.96
N THR A 263 7.25 -6.19 -5.94
CA THR A 263 6.57 -7.48 -6.14
C THR A 263 5.21 -7.29 -6.83
N LYS A 264 4.58 -8.40 -7.25
CA LYS A 264 3.20 -8.37 -7.76
C LYS A 264 2.24 -7.64 -6.80
N GLU A 265 2.48 -7.75 -5.50
CA GLU A 265 1.66 -7.09 -4.48
C GLU A 265 1.85 -5.56 -4.46
N ALA A 266 3.04 -5.04 -4.78
CA ALA A 266 3.26 -3.59 -4.87
C ALA A 266 2.40 -2.93 -5.95
N PHE A 267 2.07 -3.67 -7.01
CA PHE A 267 1.24 -3.24 -8.14
C PHE A 267 -0.22 -3.73 -8.04
N SER A 268 -0.66 -4.18 -6.86
CA SER A 268 -2.06 -4.60 -6.66
C SER A 268 -3.02 -3.46 -7.06
N GLY A 269 -4.00 -3.77 -7.93
CA GLY A 269 -4.94 -2.79 -8.48
C GLY A 269 -4.47 -2.05 -9.73
N ILE A 270 -3.24 -2.30 -10.22
CA ILE A 270 -2.77 -1.86 -11.54
C ILE A 270 -2.99 -2.99 -12.57
N PRO A 271 -3.41 -2.70 -13.82
CA PRO A 271 -3.54 -3.71 -14.87
C PRO A 271 -2.26 -4.53 -15.04
N GLU A 272 -2.39 -5.86 -15.07
CA GLU A 272 -1.23 -6.77 -15.04
C GLU A 272 -0.25 -6.53 -16.21
N HIS A 273 -0.75 -6.19 -17.39
CA HIS A 273 0.09 -5.89 -18.56
C HIS A 273 0.95 -4.63 -18.37
N LEU A 274 0.48 -3.64 -17.60
CA LEU A 274 1.25 -2.43 -17.28
C LEU A 274 2.22 -2.67 -16.12
N ALA A 275 1.85 -3.53 -15.16
CA ALA A 275 2.68 -3.83 -14.00
C ALA A 275 3.84 -4.77 -14.33
N LYS A 276 3.64 -5.75 -15.22
CA LYS A 276 4.58 -6.86 -15.51
C LYS A 276 6.04 -6.44 -15.75
N PRO A 277 6.36 -5.36 -16.50
CA PRO A 277 7.75 -4.95 -16.71
C PRO A 277 8.50 -4.59 -15.42
N PHE A 278 7.78 -4.14 -14.40
CA PHE A 278 8.32 -3.60 -13.14
C PHE A 278 8.32 -4.62 -11.98
N ILE A 279 7.73 -5.79 -12.19
CA ILE A 279 7.64 -6.82 -11.16
C ILE A 279 9.02 -7.44 -10.91
N ILE A 280 9.41 -7.52 -9.63
CA ILE A 280 10.61 -8.17 -9.11
C ILE A 280 10.24 -9.12 -7.96
N ASN A 281 10.99 -10.21 -7.80
CA ASN A 281 10.89 -11.16 -6.70
C ASN A 281 12.21 -11.30 -5.93
N SER A 282 13.32 -10.85 -6.52
CA SER A 282 14.65 -10.90 -5.93
C SER A 282 15.47 -9.65 -6.24
N ILE A 283 16.60 -9.48 -5.55
CA ILE A 283 17.58 -8.45 -5.85
C ILE A 283 18.22 -8.63 -7.25
N GLY A 284 18.31 -9.87 -7.75
CA GLY A 284 18.84 -10.17 -9.09
C GLY A 284 17.98 -9.57 -10.20
N ASP A 285 16.66 -9.59 -10.04
CA ASP A 285 15.72 -9.01 -11.01
C ASP A 285 15.93 -7.49 -11.17
N ILE A 286 16.35 -6.81 -10.09
CA ILE A 286 16.66 -5.38 -10.13
C ILE A 286 17.87 -5.14 -11.04
N ASN A 287 18.93 -5.94 -10.90
CA ASN A 287 20.11 -5.83 -11.75
C ASN A 287 19.78 -6.06 -13.22
N GLU A 288 18.98 -7.08 -13.52
CA GLU A 288 18.55 -7.37 -14.90
C GLU A 288 17.72 -6.23 -15.50
N LYS A 289 16.84 -5.61 -14.71
CA LYS A 289 16.03 -4.46 -15.14
C LYS A 289 16.87 -3.20 -15.32
N LEU A 290 17.82 -2.94 -14.42
CA LEU A 290 18.75 -1.82 -14.56
C LEU A 290 19.58 -1.89 -15.85
N LYS A 291 19.95 -3.10 -16.30
CA LYS A 291 20.63 -3.32 -17.60
C LYS A 291 19.75 -3.01 -18.81
N LYS A 292 18.42 -2.94 -18.64
CA LYS A 292 17.43 -2.74 -19.70
C LYS A 292 16.63 -1.45 -19.55
N MET A 293 17.17 -0.46 -18.82
CA MET A 293 16.48 0.80 -18.47
C MET A 293 15.89 1.56 -19.67
N LEU A 294 16.60 1.62 -20.79
CA LEU A 294 16.10 2.27 -22.03
C LEU A 294 14.79 1.63 -22.53
N SER A 295 14.67 0.31 -22.44
CA SER A 295 13.44 -0.37 -22.84
C SER A 295 12.30 -0.14 -21.84
N LEU A 296 12.63 0.02 -20.56
CA LEU A 296 11.65 0.24 -19.48
C LEU A 296 11.05 1.65 -19.48
N GLU A 297 11.74 2.64 -20.05
CA GLU A 297 11.26 4.02 -20.15
C GLU A 297 9.89 4.11 -20.84
N LYS A 298 9.75 3.44 -21.99
CA LYS A 298 8.48 3.42 -22.73
C LYS A 298 7.35 2.77 -21.93
N ASP A 299 7.65 1.67 -21.24
CA ASP A 299 6.68 1.00 -20.38
C ASP A 299 6.31 1.86 -19.18
N PHE A 300 7.26 2.65 -18.66
CA PHE A 300 7.03 3.55 -17.53
C PHE A 300 6.06 4.65 -17.91
N PHE A 301 6.25 5.28 -19.07
CA PHE A 301 5.34 6.35 -19.51
C PHE A 301 3.93 5.84 -19.80
N ARG A 302 3.78 4.61 -20.28
CA ARG A 302 2.46 3.94 -20.40
C ARG A 302 1.79 3.72 -19.05
N LEU A 303 2.53 3.22 -18.06
CA LEU A 303 2.03 3.08 -16.70
C LEU A 303 1.63 4.44 -16.10
N ARG A 304 2.43 5.47 -16.37
CA ARG A 304 2.18 6.83 -15.88
C ARG A 304 0.93 7.44 -16.49
N GLU A 305 0.76 7.35 -17.80
CA GLU A 305 -0.44 7.80 -18.51
C GLU A 305 -1.70 7.19 -17.89
N TYR A 306 -1.72 5.87 -17.75
CA TYR A 306 -2.81 5.16 -17.06
C TYR A 306 -3.07 5.71 -15.67
N ILE A 307 -2.02 5.87 -14.85
CA ILE A 307 -2.15 6.38 -13.47
C ILE A 307 -2.74 7.80 -13.46
N LEU A 308 -2.27 8.69 -14.33
CA LEU A 308 -2.74 10.07 -14.37
C LEU A 308 -4.19 10.22 -14.84
N GLU A 309 -4.65 9.32 -15.71
CA GLU A 309 -6.02 9.30 -16.20
C GLU A 309 -6.99 8.69 -15.20
N HIS A 310 -6.59 7.61 -14.52
CA HIS A 310 -7.50 6.79 -13.72
C HIS A 310 -7.53 7.20 -12.24
N HIS A 311 -6.44 7.72 -11.68
CA HIS A 311 -6.31 8.05 -10.26
C HIS A 311 -6.45 9.56 -9.97
N THR A 312 -7.45 10.19 -10.60
CA THR A 312 -7.77 11.60 -10.41
C THR A 312 -8.72 11.84 -9.24
N ILE A 313 -8.79 13.09 -8.78
CA ILE A 313 -9.77 13.49 -7.76
C ILE A 313 -11.19 13.46 -8.34
N GLU A 314 -11.34 13.80 -9.61
CA GLU A 314 -12.61 13.78 -10.33
C GLU A 314 -13.17 12.37 -10.41
N ASN A 315 -12.35 11.38 -10.79
CA ASN A 315 -12.79 9.97 -10.84
C ASN A 315 -13.16 9.44 -9.45
N PHE A 316 -12.40 9.84 -8.42
CA PHE A 316 -12.72 9.52 -7.03
C PHE A 316 -14.10 10.07 -6.62
N LYS A 317 -14.39 11.34 -6.98
CA LYS A 317 -15.68 11.98 -6.68
C LYS A 317 -16.83 11.33 -7.46
N SER A 318 -16.66 11.10 -8.76
CA SER A 318 -17.68 10.47 -9.60
C SER A 318 -18.07 9.07 -9.08
N ALA A 319 -17.08 8.25 -8.69
CA ALA A 319 -17.34 6.91 -8.16
C ALA A 319 -18.15 6.91 -6.84
N LEU A 320 -18.12 8.00 -6.08
CA LEU A 320 -18.90 8.16 -4.83
C LEU A 320 -20.33 8.64 -5.08
N CYS A 321 -20.63 9.20 -6.25
CA CYS A 321 -21.95 9.71 -6.62
C CYS A 321 -22.82 8.67 -7.37
N GLU A 322 -22.22 7.57 -7.83
CA GLU A 322 -22.92 6.43 -8.44
C GLU A 322 -23.51 5.47 -7.42
#